data_AF-A0A7S3TZ44-F1
#
_entry.id   AF-A0A7S3TZ44-F1
#
_cell.length_a   1.000
_cell.length_b   1.000
_cell.length_c   1.000
_cell.angle_alpha   90.00
_cell.angle_beta   90.00
_cell.angle_gamma   90.00
#
_symmetry.space_group_name_H-M   'P 1'
#
loop_
_entity.id
_entity.type
_entity.pdbx_description
1 polymer ?
#
loop_
_entity_poly.entity_id
_entity_poly.type
_entity_poly.pdbx_seq_one_letter_code
_entity_poly.pdbx_strand_id
1 'polypeptide(L)'
;GGGAGGQGVADVRVSVRSNAVFNADIASATADTALLISVGIGLTSMFVCLFLARDRSCLGARPALGGAAIGSVMLATAAAFGVCAGAGVKYNEMVSVALFVMLGVGVDDAFLFVRALEDVLAARQKERQHERADASSLEASLEADIGAALAAAGPSILLSSTTNAIAFAVSAYSPLPALRGFCTYSAAGMVADLCLQLTFFVAAAAIDERRRRQQRCAWAPCLMLDGAGGRRLA
;
A
#
# COMPACT_ATOMS: atom_id res chain seq x y z
N GLY A 1 50.92 12.73 60.01
CA GLY A 1 49.49 12.66 59.62
C GLY A 1 48.98 14.08 59.51
N GLY A 2 48.16 14.46 58.55
CA GLY A 2 47.47 13.78 57.47
C GLY A 2 46.65 14.87 56.78
N GLY A 3 46.72 14.97 55.45
CA GLY A 3 46.09 16.03 54.69
C GLY A 3 44.57 16.06 54.87
N ALA A 4 44.03 17.21 55.29
CA ALA A 4 42.60 17.48 55.32
C ALA A 4 42.13 17.85 53.90
N GLY A 5 41.09 17.16 53.44
CA GLY A 5 40.66 17.12 52.06
C GLY A 5 40.06 18.43 51.54
N GLY A 6 40.53 18.85 50.37
CA GLY A 6 39.75 19.70 49.48
C GLY A 6 38.67 18.85 48.81
N GLN A 7 37.45 18.89 49.34
CA GLN A 7 36.28 18.32 48.68
C GLN A 7 36.08 19.03 47.34
N GLY A 8 36.14 18.25 46.25
CA GLY A 8 35.89 18.72 44.90
C GLY A 8 34.52 19.39 44.82
N VAL A 9 34.51 20.58 44.22
CA VAL A 9 33.28 21.27 43.81
C VAL A 9 32.50 20.30 42.94
N ALA A 10 31.34 19.85 43.43
CA ALA A 10 30.45 19.00 42.65
C ALA A 10 30.10 19.72 41.35
N ASP A 11 30.35 19.08 40.21
CA ASP A 11 30.01 19.58 38.89
C ASP A 11 28.48 19.70 38.78
N VAL A 12 27.94 20.88 39.05
CA VAL A 12 26.50 21.14 38.99
C VAL A 12 26.09 21.30 37.53
N ARG A 13 25.56 20.24 36.94
CA ARG A 13 24.96 20.28 35.59
C ARG A 13 23.59 20.96 35.65
N VAL A 14 23.57 22.25 35.33
CA VAL A 14 22.32 23.01 35.13
C VAL A 14 21.84 22.79 33.70
N SER A 15 20.59 22.34 33.53
CA SER A 15 19.94 22.28 32.22
C SER A 15 18.78 23.28 32.19
N VAL A 16 18.74 24.12 31.14
CA VAL A 16 17.69 25.11 30.92
C VAL A 16 17.01 24.77 29.59
N ARG A 17 15.69 24.56 29.62
CA ARG A 17 14.88 24.37 28.40
C ARG A 17 13.93 25.55 28.25
N SER A 18 14.04 26.25 27.12
CA SER A 18 13.09 27.27 26.69
C SER A 18 12.07 26.66 25.74
N ASN A 19 10.85 27.22 25.68
CA ASN A 19 9.84 26.81 24.71
C ASN A 19 10.34 26.93 23.26
N ALA A 20 11.24 27.88 22.97
CA ALA A 20 11.86 28.01 21.65
C ALA A 20 12.78 26.82 21.32
N VAL A 21 13.56 26.35 22.29
CA VAL A 21 14.44 25.17 22.14
C VAL A 21 13.59 23.91 22.04
N PHE A 22 12.52 23.80 22.81
CA PHE A 22 11.58 22.68 22.73
C PHE A 22 10.90 22.58 21.36
N ASN A 23 10.43 23.71 20.81
CA ASN A 23 9.83 23.73 19.48
C ASN A 23 10.85 23.44 18.37
N ALA A 24 12.11 23.90 18.53
CA ALA A 24 13.19 23.58 17.61
C ALA A 24 13.57 22.08 17.66
N ASP A 25 13.67 21.50 18.85
CA ASP A 25 13.91 20.07 19.07
C ASP A 25 12.80 19.24 18.40
N ILE A 26 11.53 19.61 18.58
CA ILE A 26 10.39 18.97 17.90
C ILE A 26 10.55 19.08 16.39
N ALA A 27 10.74 20.29 15.84
CA ALA A 27 10.84 20.48 14.39
C ALA A 27 11.98 19.67 13.76
N SER A 28 13.13 19.55 14.43
CA SER A 28 14.23 18.69 13.98
C SER A 28 13.86 17.20 14.04
N ALA A 29 13.21 16.74 15.10
CA ALA A 29 12.75 15.37 15.24
C ALA A 29 11.68 15.01 14.19
N THR A 30 10.80 15.95 13.85
CA THR A 30 9.79 15.80 12.80
C THR A 30 10.44 15.67 11.43
N ALA A 31 11.47 16.47 11.13
CA ALA A 31 12.20 16.40 9.86
C ALA A 31 12.91 15.04 9.70
N ASP A 32 13.58 14.56 10.75
CA ASP A 32 14.23 13.25 10.73
C ASP A 32 13.21 12.11 10.56
N THR A 33 12.06 12.20 11.25
CA THR A 33 10.99 11.21 11.13
C THR A 33 10.36 11.22 9.73
N ALA A 34 10.14 12.40 9.15
CA ALA A 34 9.60 12.54 7.80
C ALA A 34 10.57 11.97 6.74
N LEU A 35 11.88 12.16 6.92
CA LEU A 35 12.88 11.55 6.04
C LEU A 35 12.80 10.02 6.12
N LEU A 36 12.78 9.44 7.32
CA LEU A 36 12.67 7.99 7.50
C LEU A 36 11.38 7.43 6.88
N ILE A 37 10.25 8.12 7.05
CA ILE A 37 8.98 7.76 6.42
C ILE A 37 9.08 7.81 4.90
N SER A 38 9.66 8.87 4.33
CA SER A 38 9.82 9.01 2.87
C SER A 38 10.70 7.90 2.28
N VAL A 39 11.78 7.53 2.96
CA VAL A 39 12.64 6.40 2.58
C VAL A 39 11.85 5.09 2.67
N GLY A 40 11.07 4.89 3.74
CA GLY A 40 10.20 3.72 3.90
C GLY A 40 9.18 3.59 2.76
N ILE A 41 8.45 4.67 2.45
CA ILE A 41 7.50 4.72 1.33
C ILE A 41 8.20 4.41 0.01
N GLY A 42 9.38 4.99 -0.24
CA GLY A 42 10.18 4.74 -1.44
C GLY A 42 10.59 3.27 -1.57
N LEU A 43 11.06 2.66 -0.47
CA LEU A 43 11.43 1.24 -0.44
C LEU A 43 10.24 0.32 -0.65
N THR A 44 9.09 0.60 -0.01
CA THR A 44 7.85 -0.17 -0.20
C THR A 44 7.34 -0.05 -1.63
N SER A 45 7.31 1.17 -2.19
CA SER A 45 6.95 1.41 -3.57
C SER A 45 7.87 0.66 -4.54
N MET A 46 9.18 0.70 -4.30
CA MET A 46 10.16 -0.03 -5.11
C MET A 46 9.91 -1.53 -5.00
N PHE A 47 9.71 -2.06 -3.80
CA PHE A 47 9.42 -3.47 -3.56
C PHE A 47 8.17 -3.92 -4.32
N VAL A 48 7.07 -3.16 -4.26
CA VAL A 48 5.82 -3.47 -4.98
C VAL A 48 6.04 -3.51 -6.48
N CYS A 49 6.68 -2.47 -7.03
CA CYS A 49 6.98 -2.40 -8.46
C CYS A 49 7.88 -3.55 -8.90
N LEU A 50 8.93 -3.89 -8.14
CA LEU A 50 9.86 -4.97 -8.47
C LEU A 50 9.21 -6.35 -8.33
N PHE A 51 8.38 -6.56 -7.31
CA PHE A 51 7.69 -7.83 -7.09
C PHE A 51 6.71 -8.13 -8.23
N LEU A 52 5.91 -7.14 -8.63
CA LEU A 52 4.94 -7.28 -9.73
C LEU A 52 5.61 -7.23 -11.13
N ALA A 53 6.83 -6.70 -11.22
CA ALA A 53 7.67 -6.75 -12.43
C ALA A 53 8.67 -7.92 -12.42
N ARG A 54 8.57 -8.86 -11.48
CA ARG A 54 9.53 -9.97 -11.31
C ARG A 54 9.60 -10.86 -12.55
N ASP A 55 8.48 -11.08 -13.22
CA ASP A 55 8.48 -11.76 -14.51
C ASP A 55 9.05 -10.85 -15.60
N ARG A 56 10.28 -11.16 -16.01
CA ARG A 56 11.05 -10.43 -17.04
C ARG A 56 10.46 -10.54 -18.45
N SER A 57 9.41 -11.34 -18.64
CA SER A 57 8.74 -11.42 -19.93
C SER A 57 7.85 -10.19 -20.13
N CYS A 58 7.89 -9.61 -21.34
CA CYS A 58 7.06 -8.46 -21.73
C CYS A 58 5.56 -8.70 -21.46
N LEU A 59 5.11 -9.97 -21.47
CA LEU A 59 3.74 -10.37 -21.16
C LEU A 59 3.48 -10.60 -19.66
N GLY A 60 4.46 -11.12 -18.93
CA GLY A 60 4.35 -11.51 -17.53
C GLY A 60 4.59 -10.37 -16.53
N ALA A 61 5.20 -9.25 -16.95
CA ALA A 61 5.36 -8.09 -16.09
C ALA A 61 4.01 -7.38 -15.82
N ARG A 62 3.74 -7.02 -14.55
CA ARG A 62 2.56 -6.26 -14.09
C ARG A 62 2.90 -4.88 -13.49
N PRO A 63 3.74 -4.05 -14.12
CA PRO A 63 4.13 -2.76 -13.55
C PRO A 63 2.94 -1.79 -13.43
N ALA A 64 2.00 -1.84 -14.38
CA ALA A 64 0.78 -1.04 -14.34
C ALA A 64 -0.11 -1.39 -13.15
N LEU A 65 -0.16 -2.67 -12.77
CA LEU A 65 -0.93 -3.13 -11.61
C LEU A 65 -0.29 -2.71 -10.29
N GLY A 66 1.04 -2.73 -10.20
CA GLY A 66 1.77 -2.17 -9.05
C GLY A 66 1.57 -0.67 -8.91
N GLY A 67 1.58 0.06 -10.02
CA GLY A 67 1.22 1.48 -10.04
C GLY A 67 -0.22 1.73 -9.61
N ALA A 68 -1.16 0.88 -10.04
CA ALA A 68 -2.56 0.97 -9.63
C ALA A 68 -2.76 0.67 -8.13
N ALA A 69 -2.01 -0.27 -7.56
CA ALA A 69 -2.03 -0.56 -6.11
C ALA A 69 -1.54 0.63 -5.28
N ILE A 70 -0.42 1.26 -5.68
CA ILE A 70 0.08 2.45 -4.97
C ILE A 70 -0.89 3.62 -5.19
N GLY A 71 -1.41 3.78 -6.41
CA GLY A 71 -2.36 4.82 -6.76
C GLY A 71 -3.67 4.72 -5.98
N SER A 72 -4.20 3.52 -5.75
CA SER A 72 -5.43 3.31 -4.97
C SER A 72 -5.26 3.76 -3.53
N VAL A 73 -4.16 3.36 -2.87
CA VAL A 73 -3.83 3.80 -1.51
C VAL A 73 -3.67 5.31 -1.42
N MET A 74 -2.94 5.91 -2.36
CA MET A 74 -2.72 7.37 -2.36
C MET A 74 -4.03 8.13 -2.52
N LEU A 75 -4.93 7.64 -3.39
CA LEU A 75 -6.26 8.20 -3.58
C LEU A 75 -7.15 8.02 -2.35
N ALA A 76 -7.11 6.85 -1.70
CA ALA A 76 -7.81 6.57 -0.45
C ALA A 76 -7.37 7.53 0.65
N THR A 77 -6.06 7.73 0.74
CA THR A 77 -5.47 8.60 1.74
C THR A 77 -5.81 10.06 1.48
N ALA A 78 -5.75 10.52 0.22
CA ALA A 78 -6.20 11.86 -0.15
C ALA A 78 -7.70 12.08 0.17
N ALA A 79 -8.55 11.09 -0.10
CA ALA A 79 -9.97 11.14 0.23
C ALA A 79 -10.20 11.24 1.76
N ALA A 80 -9.49 10.44 2.54
CA ALA A 80 -9.57 10.48 4.00
C ALA A 80 -9.11 11.84 4.56
N PHE A 81 -8.02 12.40 4.04
CA PHE A 81 -7.58 13.74 4.41
C PHE A 81 -8.63 14.80 4.08
N GLY A 82 -9.25 14.72 2.91
CA GLY A 82 -10.34 15.63 2.51
C GLY A 82 -11.55 15.54 3.44
N VAL A 83 -12.01 14.33 3.74
CA VAL A 83 -13.15 14.09 4.65
C VAL A 83 -12.83 14.59 6.07
N CYS A 84 -11.66 14.25 6.61
CA CYS A 84 -11.27 14.67 7.95
C CYS A 84 -11.03 16.18 8.05
N ALA A 85 -10.47 16.81 7.01
CA ALA A 85 -10.33 18.26 6.95
C ALA A 85 -11.70 18.96 6.92
N GLY A 86 -12.65 18.45 6.13
CA GLY A 86 -14.04 18.96 6.10
C GLY A 86 -14.78 18.78 7.43
N ALA A 87 -14.48 17.71 8.17
CA ALA A 87 -15.01 17.46 9.52
C ALA A 87 -14.32 18.29 10.62
N GLY A 88 -13.32 19.11 10.30
CA GLY A 88 -12.62 19.96 11.26
C GLY A 88 -11.64 19.22 12.18
N VAL A 89 -11.18 18.02 11.79
CA VAL A 89 -10.17 17.27 12.55
C VAL A 89 -8.84 18.00 12.42
N LYS A 90 -8.18 18.28 13.56
CA LYS A 90 -6.89 18.95 13.57
C LYS A 90 -5.80 18.03 13.02
N TYR A 91 -5.04 18.54 12.07
CA TYR A 91 -3.83 17.89 11.61
C TYR A 91 -2.82 17.77 12.76
N ASN A 92 -2.19 16.61 12.86
CA ASN A 92 -1.11 16.34 13.80
C ASN A 92 0.06 15.71 13.05
N GLU A 93 1.28 15.89 13.54
CA GLU A 93 2.48 15.37 12.87
C GLU A 93 2.49 13.85 12.75
N MET A 94 1.86 13.15 13.72
CA MET A 94 1.68 11.69 13.67
C MET A 94 0.87 11.21 12.47
N VAL A 95 0.07 12.08 11.84
CA VAL A 95 -0.68 11.75 10.62
C VAL A 95 0.26 11.44 9.45
N SER A 96 1.50 11.96 9.45
CA SER A 96 2.52 11.57 8.45
C SER A 96 2.85 10.07 8.51
N VAL A 97 2.85 9.47 9.72
CA VAL A 97 3.04 8.02 9.92
C VAL A 97 1.85 7.22 9.37
N ALA A 98 0.64 7.78 9.40
CA ALA A 98 -0.55 7.13 8.85
C ALA A 98 -0.37 6.82 7.37
N LEU A 99 0.27 7.70 6.60
CA LEU A 99 0.55 7.49 5.18
C LEU A 99 1.35 6.21 4.93
N PHE A 100 2.37 5.97 5.77
CA PHE A 100 3.20 4.76 5.67
C PHE A 100 2.43 3.50 6.07
N VAL A 101 1.63 3.58 7.14
CA VAL A 101 0.80 2.47 7.60
C VAL A 101 -0.26 2.10 6.57
N MET A 102 -0.95 3.10 6.00
CA MET A 102 -1.95 2.92 4.94
C MET A 102 -1.34 2.25 3.72
N LEU A 103 -0.14 2.67 3.31
CA LEU A 103 0.57 2.03 2.20
C LEU A 103 0.91 0.58 2.49
N GLY A 104 1.34 0.24 3.70
CA GLY A 104 1.60 -1.14 4.09
C GLY A 104 0.35 -2.02 3.98
N VAL A 105 -0.77 -1.54 4.53
CA VAL A 105 -2.04 -2.30 4.54
C VAL A 105 -2.65 -2.42 3.14
N GLY A 106 -2.77 -1.33 2.39
CA GLY A 106 -3.39 -1.40 1.07
C GLY A 106 -2.57 -2.18 0.03
N VAL A 107 -1.24 -2.21 0.20
CA VAL A 107 -0.37 -3.08 -0.59
C VAL A 107 -0.57 -4.57 -0.24
N ASP A 108 -0.77 -4.90 1.04
CA ASP A 108 -1.08 -6.27 1.47
C ASP A 108 -2.38 -6.78 0.82
N ASP A 109 -3.43 -5.96 0.84
CA ASP A 109 -4.71 -6.27 0.20
C ASP A 109 -4.56 -6.45 -1.33
N ALA A 110 -3.71 -5.63 -1.97
CA ALA A 110 -3.41 -5.75 -3.40
C ALA A 110 -2.72 -7.07 -3.71
N PHE A 111 -1.71 -7.45 -2.93
CA PHE A 111 -0.97 -8.69 -3.13
C PHE A 111 -1.84 -9.92 -2.88
N LEU A 112 -2.70 -9.89 -1.87
CA LEU A 112 -3.63 -10.97 -1.58
C LEU A 112 -4.56 -11.21 -2.77
N PHE A 113 -5.12 -10.15 -3.35
CA PHE A 113 -5.96 -10.27 -4.54
C PHE A 113 -5.18 -10.79 -5.76
N VAL A 114 -4.00 -10.22 -6.05
CA VAL A 114 -3.17 -10.64 -7.18
C VAL A 114 -2.80 -12.11 -7.08
N ARG A 115 -2.45 -12.59 -5.89
CA ARG A 115 -2.13 -14.00 -5.65
C ARG A 115 -3.33 -14.90 -5.91
N ALA A 116 -4.51 -14.54 -5.39
CA ALA A 116 -5.73 -15.31 -5.65
C ALA A 116 -6.08 -15.32 -7.15
N LEU A 117 -5.87 -14.20 -7.85
CA LEU A 117 -6.05 -14.15 -9.30
C LEU A 117 -5.07 -15.07 -10.03
N GLU A 118 -3.79 -15.08 -9.64
CA GLU A 118 -2.79 -15.99 -10.21
C GLU A 118 -3.13 -17.46 -9.97
N ASP A 119 -3.62 -17.82 -8.79
CA ASP A 119 -4.06 -19.18 -8.46
C ASP A 119 -5.24 -19.63 -9.33
N VAL A 120 -6.25 -18.77 -9.52
CA VAL A 120 -7.40 -19.03 -10.40
C VAL A 120 -6.97 -19.17 -11.86
N LEU A 121 -6.10 -18.28 -12.35
CA LEU A 121 -5.59 -18.34 -13.72
C LEU A 121 -4.77 -19.61 -13.95
N ALA A 122 -3.94 -20.02 -12.99
CA ALA A 122 -3.16 -21.26 -13.07
C ALA A 122 -4.04 -22.51 -13.08
N ALA A 123 -5.14 -22.54 -12.32
CA ALA A 123 -6.12 -23.62 -12.36
C ALA A 123 -6.79 -23.71 -13.74
N ARG A 124 -7.25 -22.57 -14.28
CA ARG A 124 -7.89 -22.48 -15.60
C ARG A 124 -6.97 -22.79 -16.77
N GLN A 125 -5.68 -22.48 -16.66
CA GLN A 125 -4.71 -22.80 -17.71
C GLN A 125 -4.55 -24.31 -17.91
N LYS A 126 -4.69 -25.11 -16.85
CA LYS A 126 -4.67 -26.58 -16.94
C LYS A 126 -5.88 -27.12 -17.68
N GLU A 127 -7.04 -26.50 -17.50
CA GLU A 127 -8.28 -26.88 -18.20
C GLU A 127 -8.26 -26.48 -19.69
N ARG A 128 -7.75 -25.28 -20.00
CA ARG A 128 -7.76 -24.72 -21.38
C ARG A 128 -6.79 -25.38 -22.37
N GLN A 129 -5.88 -26.25 -21.93
CA GLN A 129 -5.01 -26.99 -22.87
C GLN A 129 -5.79 -27.94 -23.80
N HIS A 130 -7.09 -28.16 -23.56
CA HIS A 130 -7.92 -29.07 -24.36
C HIS A 130 -8.92 -28.39 -25.32
N GLU A 131 -9.09 -27.06 -25.26
CA GLU A 131 -10.15 -26.35 -26.04
C GLU A 131 -9.61 -25.08 -26.71
N ARG A 132 -9.80 -24.95 -28.04
CA ARG A 132 -9.53 -23.70 -28.79
C ARG A 132 -10.65 -22.70 -28.51
N ALA A 133 -10.33 -21.64 -27.76
CA ALA A 133 -11.30 -20.60 -27.41
C ALA A 133 -11.44 -19.53 -28.51
N ASP A 134 -12.69 -19.18 -28.83
CA ASP A 134 -13.08 -18.03 -29.66
C ASP A 134 -12.89 -16.69 -28.93
N ALA A 135 -12.73 -15.59 -29.66
CA ALA A 135 -12.43 -14.27 -29.08
C ALA A 135 -13.58 -13.68 -28.23
N SER A 136 -14.84 -14.05 -28.48
CA SER A 136 -16.01 -13.56 -27.73
C SER A 136 -16.20 -14.27 -26.38
N SER A 137 -15.74 -15.51 -26.24
CA SER A 137 -15.75 -16.23 -24.96
C SER A 137 -14.65 -15.76 -24.00
N LEU A 138 -13.70 -14.97 -24.51
CA LEU A 138 -12.57 -14.44 -23.75
C LEU A 138 -12.97 -13.40 -22.70
N GLU A 139 -13.97 -12.55 -22.99
CA GLU A 139 -14.44 -11.52 -22.05
C GLU A 139 -15.35 -12.12 -20.98
N ALA A 140 -16.28 -13.00 -21.37
CA ALA A 140 -17.10 -13.74 -20.42
C ALA A 140 -16.23 -14.60 -19.46
N SER A 141 -15.13 -15.18 -19.99
CA SER A 141 -14.15 -15.86 -19.15
C SER A 141 -13.39 -14.90 -18.23
N LEU A 142 -13.15 -13.65 -18.62
CA LEU A 142 -12.40 -12.69 -17.81
C LEU A 142 -13.20 -12.28 -16.59
N GLU A 143 -14.48 -11.93 -16.78
CA GLU A 143 -15.39 -11.61 -15.68
C GLU A 143 -15.53 -12.78 -14.71
N ALA A 144 -15.65 -14.00 -15.23
CA ALA A 144 -15.70 -15.22 -14.41
C ALA A 144 -14.41 -15.44 -13.61
N ASP A 145 -13.24 -15.21 -14.20
CA ASP A 145 -11.95 -15.40 -13.53
C ASP A 145 -11.69 -14.32 -12.46
N ILE A 146 -12.04 -13.05 -12.75
CA ILE A 146 -11.97 -11.96 -11.77
C ILE A 146 -12.98 -12.19 -10.63
N GLY A 147 -14.20 -12.62 -10.96
CA GLY A 147 -15.23 -12.95 -9.97
C GLY A 147 -14.83 -14.11 -9.07
N ALA A 148 -14.20 -15.15 -9.63
CA ALA A 148 -13.66 -16.26 -8.84
C ALA A 148 -12.50 -15.84 -7.93
N ALA A 149 -11.59 -14.98 -8.43
CA ALA A 149 -10.51 -14.43 -7.61
C ALA A 149 -11.05 -13.56 -6.47
N LEU A 150 -12.06 -12.73 -6.74
CA LEU A 150 -12.73 -11.92 -5.74
C LEU A 150 -13.50 -12.77 -4.73
N ALA A 151 -14.13 -13.88 -5.15
CA ALA A 151 -14.77 -14.81 -4.24
C ALA A 151 -13.77 -15.51 -3.31
N ALA A 152 -12.54 -15.76 -3.78
CA ALA A 152 -11.49 -16.39 -3.00
C ALA A 152 -10.79 -15.42 -2.03
N ALA A 153 -10.43 -14.21 -2.47
CA ALA A 153 -9.69 -13.23 -1.66
C ALA A 153 -10.58 -12.21 -0.93
N GLY A 154 -11.73 -11.87 -1.49
CA GLY A 154 -12.61 -10.80 -1.00
C GLY A 154 -13.03 -10.93 0.45
N PRO A 155 -13.46 -12.12 0.95
CA PRO A 155 -13.79 -12.29 2.36
C PRO A 155 -12.61 -12.01 3.30
N SER A 156 -11.39 -12.41 2.92
CA SER A 156 -10.18 -12.17 3.70
C SER A 156 -9.80 -10.69 3.71
N ILE A 157 -9.87 -10.02 2.56
CA ILE A 157 -9.64 -8.57 2.44
C ILE A 157 -10.66 -7.82 3.31
N LEU A 158 -11.96 -8.08 3.14
CA LEU A 158 -13.02 -7.47 3.93
C LEU A 158 -12.79 -7.65 5.43
N LEU A 159 -12.44 -8.86 5.86
CA LEU A 159 -12.19 -9.13 7.29
C LEU A 159 -10.97 -8.37 7.81
N SER A 160 -9.86 -8.37 7.06
CA SER A 160 -8.63 -7.67 7.42
C SER A 160 -8.86 -6.16 7.51
N SER A 161 -9.33 -5.52 6.43
CA SER A 161 -9.50 -4.07 6.37
C SER A 161 -10.59 -3.58 7.34
N THR A 162 -11.67 -4.34 7.54
CA THR A 162 -12.71 -4.00 8.55
C THR A 162 -12.14 -4.07 9.95
N THR A 163 -11.35 -5.10 10.26
CA THR A 163 -10.70 -5.22 11.58
C THR A 163 -9.70 -4.08 11.80
N ASN A 164 -8.91 -3.72 10.78
CA ASN A 164 -8.01 -2.57 10.84
C ASN A 164 -8.77 -1.26 11.08
N ALA A 165 -9.86 -1.01 10.34
CA ALA A 165 -10.70 0.17 10.52
C ALA A 165 -11.28 0.26 11.93
N ILE A 166 -11.81 -0.85 12.48
CA ILE A 166 -12.32 -0.91 13.85
C ILE A 166 -11.20 -0.69 14.87
N ALA A 167 -10.04 -1.30 14.68
CA ALA A 167 -8.90 -1.14 15.58
C ALA A 167 -8.43 0.33 15.64
N PHE A 168 -8.33 1.01 14.49
CA PHE A 168 -8.02 2.45 14.46
C PHE A 168 -9.15 3.29 15.05
N ALA A 169 -10.41 2.97 14.79
CA ALA A 169 -11.55 3.68 15.36
C ALA A 169 -11.57 3.60 16.90
N VAL A 170 -11.33 2.41 17.47
CA VAL A 170 -11.22 2.22 18.92
C VAL A 170 -10.00 2.97 19.47
N SER A 171 -8.88 2.93 18.75
CA SER A 171 -7.65 3.65 19.14
C SER A 171 -7.83 5.18 19.15
N ALA A 172 -8.77 5.71 18.37
CA ALA A 172 -9.12 7.13 18.38
C ALA A 172 -9.80 7.60 19.68
N TYR A 173 -10.30 6.68 20.52
CA TYR A 173 -10.84 7.02 21.85
C TYR A 173 -9.75 7.28 22.90
N SER A 174 -8.48 7.00 22.58
CA SER A 174 -7.36 7.17 23.51
C SER A 174 -7.29 8.58 24.12
N PRO A 175 -6.85 8.71 25.39
CA PRO A 175 -6.67 10.02 26.04
C PRO A 175 -5.52 10.83 25.43
N LEU A 176 -4.64 10.22 24.62
CA LEU A 176 -3.50 10.91 24.02
C LEU A 176 -3.93 11.70 22.78
N PRO A 177 -3.98 13.04 22.82
CA PRO A 177 -4.51 13.87 21.72
C PRO A 177 -3.73 13.67 20.41
N ALA A 178 -2.42 13.42 20.52
CA ALA A 178 -1.58 13.14 19.36
C ALA A 178 -2.01 11.86 18.61
N LEU A 179 -2.44 10.84 19.36
CA LEU A 179 -2.88 9.56 18.82
C LEU A 179 -4.30 9.64 18.25
N ARG A 180 -5.19 10.42 18.88
CA ARG A 180 -6.58 10.59 18.44
C ARG A 180 -6.67 11.08 16.99
N GLY A 181 -5.89 12.12 16.65
CA GLY A 181 -5.83 12.64 15.29
C GLY A 181 -5.40 11.55 14.30
N PHE A 182 -4.21 10.99 14.51
CA PHE A 182 -3.67 9.88 13.71
C PHE A 182 -4.69 8.75 13.50
N CYS A 183 -5.29 8.23 14.56
CA CYS A 183 -6.24 7.13 14.49
C CYS A 183 -7.52 7.49 13.75
N THR A 184 -8.00 8.73 13.87
CA THR A 184 -9.20 9.19 13.13
C THR A 184 -8.93 9.27 11.63
N TYR A 185 -7.78 9.82 11.22
CA TYR A 185 -7.36 9.85 9.82
C TYR A 185 -7.15 8.43 9.27
N SER A 186 -6.48 7.56 10.02
CA SER A 186 -6.26 6.17 9.62
C SER A 186 -7.57 5.39 9.50
N ALA A 187 -8.52 5.56 10.43
CA ALA A 187 -9.81 4.88 10.35
C ALA A 187 -10.61 5.28 9.10
N ALA A 188 -10.68 6.58 8.80
CA ALA A 188 -11.29 7.05 7.55
C ALA A 188 -10.53 6.56 6.31
N GLY A 189 -9.20 6.53 6.38
CA GLY A 189 -8.31 5.96 5.37
C GLY A 189 -8.64 4.51 5.07
N MET A 190 -8.69 3.64 6.08
CA MET A 190 -8.94 2.20 5.91
C MET A 190 -10.29 1.91 5.26
N VAL A 191 -11.32 2.70 5.59
CA VAL A 191 -12.64 2.57 4.95
C VAL A 191 -12.57 2.99 3.48
N ALA A 192 -11.93 4.12 3.17
CA ALA A 192 -11.77 4.58 1.79
C ALA A 192 -10.90 3.61 0.96
N ASP A 193 -9.86 3.05 1.58
CA ASP A 193 -8.95 2.07 0.97
C ASP A 193 -9.71 0.80 0.64
N LEU A 194 -10.48 0.24 1.57
CA LEU A 194 -11.34 -0.92 1.31
C LEU A 194 -12.28 -0.69 0.10
N CYS A 195 -12.93 0.48 0.05
CA CYS A 195 -13.81 0.82 -1.06
C CYS A 195 -13.05 0.87 -2.40
N LEU A 196 -11.89 1.53 -2.44
CA LEU A 196 -11.08 1.65 -3.66
C LEU A 196 -10.42 0.33 -4.05
N GLN A 197 -10.08 -0.52 -3.08
CA GLN A 197 -9.48 -1.81 -3.34
C GLN A 197 -10.47 -2.77 -3.98
N LEU A 198 -11.71 -2.81 -3.48
CA LEU A 198 -12.76 -3.67 -4.05
C LEU A 198 -13.33 -3.14 -5.38
N THR A 199 -13.14 -1.86 -5.69
CA THR A 199 -13.70 -1.25 -6.91
C THR A 199 -12.60 -0.90 -7.92
N PHE A 200 -11.80 0.13 -7.62
CA PHE A 200 -10.77 0.66 -8.50
C PHE A 200 -9.65 -0.35 -8.77
N PHE A 201 -9.12 -0.99 -7.73
CA PHE A 201 -8.02 -1.94 -7.91
C PHE A 201 -8.47 -3.22 -8.64
N VAL A 202 -9.64 -3.78 -8.28
CA VAL A 202 -10.23 -4.92 -9.02
C VAL A 202 -10.48 -4.57 -10.49
N ALA A 203 -10.99 -3.38 -10.79
CA ALA A 203 -11.16 -2.91 -12.16
C ALA A 203 -9.82 -2.76 -12.90
N ALA A 204 -8.79 -2.21 -12.25
CA ALA A 204 -7.45 -2.11 -12.82
C ALA A 204 -6.85 -3.51 -13.10
N ALA A 205 -7.07 -4.48 -12.22
CA ALA A 205 -6.67 -5.86 -12.42
C ALA A 205 -7.38 -6.51 -13.62
N ALA A 206 -8.69 -6.27 -13.78
CA ALA A 206 -9.43 -6.73 -14.94
C ALA A 206 -8.88 -6.15 -16.26
N ILE A 207 -8.50 -4.87 -16.26
CA ILE A 207 -7.88 -4.20 -17.41
C ILE A 207 -6.49 -4.78 -17.71
N ASP A 208 -5.64 -5.01 -16.69
CA ASP A 208 -4.32 -5.64 -16.88
C ASP A 208 -4.46 -7.06 -17.44
N GLU A 209 -5.44 -7.83 -16.97
CA GLU A 209 -5.68 -9.18 -17.47
C GLU A 209 -6.23 -9.17 -18.90
N ARG A 210 -7.09 -8.20 -19.26
CA ARG A 210 -7.54 -8.01 -20.64
C ARG A 210 -6.35 -7.70 -21.56
N ARG A 211 -5.40 -6.87 -21.10
CA ARG A 211 -4.14 -6.60 -21.83
C ARG A 211 -3.32 -7.87 -22.06
N ARG A 212 -3.18 -8.72 -21.04
CA ARG A 212 -2.44 -9.99 -21.11
C ARG A 212 -3.04 -10.95 -22.13
N ARG A 213 -4.37 -11.09 -22.14
CA ARG A 213 -5.07 -11.94 -23.11
C ARG A 213 -4.93 -11.42 -24.54
N GLN A 214 -4.84 -10.11 -24.73
CA GLN A 214 -4.53 -9.48 -26.03
C GLN A 214 -3.05 -9.55 -26.43
N GLN A 215 -2.21 -10.22 -25.64
CA GLN A 215 -0.76 -10.40 -25.88
C GLN A 215 0.02 -9.08 -26.07
N ARG A 216 -0.40 -8.01 -25.38
CA ARG A 216 0.28 -6.70 -25.46
C ARG A 216 1.37 -6.56 -24.40
N CYS A 217 2.53 -6.03 -24.78
CA CYS A 217 3.65 -5.85 -23.84
C CYS A 217 3.31 -4.87 -22.71
N ALA A 218 3.79 -5.18 -21.50
CA ALA A 218 3.58 -4.42 -20.27
C ALA A 218 4.17 -3.02 -20.26
N TRP A 219 5.32 -2.85 -20.91
CA TRP A 219 6.07 -1.59 -20.93
C TRP A 219 5.69 -0.71 -22.11
N ALA A 220 5.11 -1.30 -23.15
CA ALA A 220 4.64 -0.64 -24.36
C ALA A 220 3.31 -1.28 -24.79
N PRO A 221 2.16 -0.75 -24.33
CA PRO A 221 0.84 -1.32 -24.62
C PRO A 221 0.50 -1.33 -26.12
N CYS A 222 1.24 -0.55 -26.91
CA CYS A 222 1.10 -0.43 -28.36
C CYS A 222 1.71 -1.61 -29.14
N LEU A 223 2.60 -2.39 -28.51
CA LEU A 223 3.26 -3.53 -29.15
C LEU A 223 2.47 -4.82 -28.87
N MET A 224 1.84 -5.35 -29.91
CA MET A 224 1.21 -6.67 -29.90
C MET A 224 2.30 -7.72 -30.19
N LEU A 225 2.45 -8.70 -29.30
CA LEU A 225 3.38 -9.81 -29.51
C LEU A 225 2.62 -10.89 -30.26
N ASP A 226 2.87 -10.97 -31.57
CA ASP A 226 2.26 -11.97 -32.41
C ASP A 226 2.86 -13.35 -32.09
N GLY A 227 1.99 -14.34 -31.89
CA GLY A 227 2.35 -15.68 -31.47
C GLY A 227 3.10 -16.45 -32.54
N ALA A 228 4.40 -16.23 -32.68
CA ALA A 228 5.27 -17.06 -33.50
C ALA A 228 6.59 -17.37 -32.78
N GLY A 229 6.63 -18.55 -32.16
CA GLY A 229 7.86 -19.28 -31.92
C GLY A 229 8.54 -18.95 -30.59
N GLY A 230 8.51 -19.94 -29.69
CA GLY A 230 9.38 -19.95 -28.52
C GLY A 230 10.82 -19.64 -28.90
N ARG A 231 11.37 -18.59 -28.31
CA ARG A 231 12.80 -18.53 -28.02
C ARG A 231 12.95 -18.27 -26.55
N ARG A 232 13.40 -19.32 -25.86
CA ARG A 232 14.20 -19.20 -24.65
C ARG A 232 15.27 -18.15 -24.95
N LEU A 233 15.26 -17.04 -24.22
CA LEU A 233 16.46 -16.25 -24.05
C LEU A 233 17.01 -16.61 -22.68
N ALA A 234 18.17 -17.25 -22.74
CA ALA A 234 19.03 -17.62 -21.62
C ALA A 234 19.47 -16.41 -20.81
#